data_AF-A0A519BQU6-F1
#
_entry.id   AF-A0A519BQU6-F1
#
_cell.length_a   1.000
_cell.length_b   1.000
_cell.length_c   1.000
_cell.angle_alpha   90.00
_cell.angle_beta   90.00
_cell.angle_gamma   90.00
#
_symmetry.space_group_name_H-M   'P 1'
#
loop_
_entity.id
_entity.type
_entity.pdbx_description
1 polymer ?
#
loop_
_entity_poly.entity_id
_entity_poly.type
_entity_poly.pdbx_seq_one_letter_code
_entity_poly.pdbx_strand_id
1 'polypeptide(L)' 'MVKCSFSGKDIPKGTGRMVVRNSGRVYYFLDHKALKNFMKLGRKPQKTKWTAAARKLKEQRVSTKK' A
#
# COMPACT_ATOMS: atom_id res chain seq x y z
N MET A 1 5.22 8.87 -11.78
CA MET A 1 3.83 8.58 -11.39
C MET A 1 3.83 8.15 -9.93
N VAL A 2 2.94 8.69 -9.09
CA VAL A 2 2.96 8.41 -7.64
C VAL A 2 2.32 7.05 -7.38
N LYS A 3 2.97 6.21 -6.57
CA LYS A 3 2.44 4.89 -6.20
C LYS A 3 1.65 4.98 -4.90
N CYS A 4 0.55 4.25 -4.85
CA CYS A 4 -0.23 4.07 -3.63
C CYS A 4 0.59 3.33 -2.58
N SER A 5 0.74 3.92 -1.41
CA SER A 5 1.54 3.37 -0.30
C SER A 5 0.99 2.06 0.26
N PHE A 6 -0.30 1.74 0.02
CA PHE A 6 -0.92 0.49 0.47
C PHE A 6 -1.02 -0.57 -0.62
N SER A 7 -1.63 -0.23 -1.77
CA SER A 7 -1.87 -1.21 -2.83
C SER A 7 -0.65 -1.45 -3.72
N GLY A 8 0.25 -0.46 -3.82
CA GLY A 8 1.39 -0.46 -4.74
C GLY A 8 1.00 -0.20 -6.20
N LYS A 9 -0.27 0.13 -6.48
CA LYS A 9 -0.74 0.54 -7.81
C LYS A 9 -0.40 2.01 -8.07
N ASP A 10 -0.25 2.37 -9.34
CA ASP A 10 -0.04 3.75 -9.73
C ASP A 10 -1.31 4.59 -9.56
N ILE A 11 -1.15 5.82 -9.10
CA ILE A 11 -2.22 6.78 -8.88
C ILE A 11 -2.36 7.67 -10.13
N PRO A 12 -3.55 7.72 -10.76
CA PRO A 12 -3.79 8.62 -11.88
C PRO A 12 -3.77 10.09 -11.43
N LYS A 13 -3.40 10.98 -12.34
CA LYS A 13 -3.35 12.43 -12.06
C LYS A 13 -4.75 12.93 -11.70
N GLY A 14 -4.82 13.87 -10.74
CA GLY A 14 -6.09 14.44 -10.28
C GLY A 14 -6.90 13.55 -9.33
N THR A 15 -6.39 12.36 -8.99
CA THR A 15 -7.09 11.39 -8.14
C THR A 15 -6.23 10.97 -6.95
N GLY A 16 -6.88 10.47 -5.91
CA GLY A 16 -6.24 9.92 -4.71
C GLY A 16 -6.30 10.87 -3.53
N ARG A 17 -5.67 10.46 -2.43
CA ARG A 17 -5.61 11.22 -1.18
C ARG A 17 -4.20 11.18 -0.61
N MET A 18 -3.74 12.33 -0.16
CA MET A 18 -2.51 12.48 0.62
C MET A 18 -2.89 12.55 2.11
N VAL A 19 -2.31 11.67 2.92
CA VAL A 19 -2.51 11.67 4.36
C VAL A 19 -1.16 11.91 5.02
N VAL A 20 -1.06 13.00 5.77
CA VAL A 20 0.12 13.35 6.54
C VAL A 20 -0.12 12.90 7.98
N ARG A 21 0.78 12.08 8.52
CA ARG A 21 0.75 11.73 9.95
C ARG A 21 1.37 12.83 10.79
N ASN A 22 1.04 12.88 12.08
CA ASN A 22 1.62 13.81 13.04
C ASN A 22 3.16 13.74 13.10
N SER A 23 3.76 12.59 12.76
CA SER A 23 5.22 12.43 12.64
C SER A 23 5.83 13.03 11.36
N GLY A 24 5.05 13.75 10.54
CA GLY A 24 5.47 14.30 9.25
C GLY A 24 5.50 13.30 8.10
N ARG A 25 5.25 12.00 8.35
CA ARG A 25 5.25 10.99 7.28
C ARG A 25 4.04 11.14 6.36
N VAL A 26 4.30 11.23 5.06
CA VAL A 26 3.28 11.35 4.02
C VAL A 26 2.96 9.99 3.42
N TYR A 27 1.67 9.66 3.34
CA TYR A 27 1.15 8.46 2.68
C TYR A 27 0.20 8.85 1.55
N TYR A 28 0.31 8.15 0.42
CA TYR A 28 -0.54 8.35 -0.74
C TYR A 28 -1.48 7.17 -0.93
N PHE A 29 -2.77 7.43 -1.10
CA PHE A 29 -3.80 6.42 -1.30
C PHE A 29 -4.53 6.63 -2.61
N LEU A 30 -4.73 5.55 -3.35
CA LEU A 30 -5.49 5.54 -4.61
C LEU A 30 -6.99 5.77 -4.36
N ASP A 31 -7.55 5.08 -3.37
CA ASP A 31 -8.98 4.98 -3.14
C ASP A 31 -9.33 4.88 -1.64
N HIS A 32 -10.63 4.96 -1.35
CA HIS A 32 -11.15 4.82 0.01
C HIS A 32 -10.88 3.43 0.60
N LYS A 33 -10.81 2.39 -0.24
CA LYS A 33 -10.52 1.02 0.17
C LYS A 33 -9.12 0.91 0.78
N ALA A 34 -8.11 1.47 0.12
CA ALA A 34 -6.74 1.50 0.61
C ALA A 34 -6.61 2.29 1.91
N LEU A 35 -7.26 3.46 1.97
CA LEU A 35 -7.25 4.31 3.17
C LEU A 35 -7.92 3.62 4.36
N LYS A 36 -9.11 3.00 4.18
CA LYS A 36 -9.82 2.29 5.25
C LYS A 36 -9.02 1.09 5.77
N ASN A 37 -8.37 0.33 4.88
CA ASN A 37 -7.53 -0.79 5.30
C ASN A 37 -6.33 -0.33 6.14
N PHE A 38 -5.73 0.82 5.80
CA PHE A 38 -4.58 1.36 6.52
C PHE A 38 -4.96 2.05 7.84
N MET A 39 -5.95 2.95 7.83
CA MET A 39 -6.29 3.79 8.99
C MET A 39 -7.28 3.13 9.94
N LYS A 40 -8.35 2.49 9.43
CA LYS A 40 -9.42 1.92 10.29
C LYS A 40 -9.16 0.47 10.67
N LEU A 41 -8.76 -0.36 9.70
CA LEU A 41 -8.61 -1.81 9.91
C LEU A 41 -7.20 -2.21 10.38
N GLY A 42 -6.22 -1.30 10.33
CA GLY A 42 -4.84 -1.58 10.75
C GLY A 42 -4.16 -2.72 9.97
N ARG A 43 -4.65 -3.07 8.78
CA ARG A 43 -4.09 -4.16 8.00
C ARG A 43 -2.73 -3.75 7.45
N LYS A 44 -1.77 -4.67 7.51
CA LYS A 44 -0.47 -4.48 6.85
C LYS A 44 -0.59 -4.89 5.37
N PRO A 45 -0.03 -4.12 4.43
CA PRO A 45 -0.11 -4.44 3.00
C PRO A 45 0.51 -5.83 2.72
N GLN A 46 1.65 -6.14 3.35
CA GLN A 46 2.32 -7.45 3.27
C GLN A 46 1.42 -8.66 3.61
N LYS A 47 0.46 -8.50 4.53
CA LYS A 47 -0.49 -9.58 4.91
C LYS A 47 -1.73 -9.61 4.02
N THR A 48 -1.91 -8.61 3.17
CA THR A 48 -3.11 -8.42 2.36
C THR A 48 -2.85 -8.90 0.93
N LYS A 49 -3.38 -10.09 0.59
CA LYS A 49 -3.07 -10.84 -0.65
C LYS A 49 -3.17 -10.03 -1.96
N TRP A 50 -4.10 -9.08 -2.05
CA TRP A 50 -4.35 -8.29 -3.26
C TRP A 50 -3.38 -7.13 -3.49
N THR A 51 -2.47 -6.86 -2.55
CA THR A 51 -1.49 -5.77 -2.68
C THR A 51 -0.21 -6.26 -3.35
N ALA A 52 0.47 -5.35 -4.05
CA ALA A 52 1.76 -5.67 -4.68
C ALA A 52 2.83 -6.09 -3.65
N ALA A 53 2.77 -5.53 -2.44
CA ALA A 53 3.69 -5.87 -1.35
C ALA A 53 3.55 -7.34 -0.90
N ALA A 54 2.32 -7.86 -0.84
CA ALA A 54 2.09 -9.26 -0.48
C ALA A 54 2.64 -10.22 -1.55
N ARG A 55 2.45 -9.87 -2.84
CA ARG A 55 3.01 -10.66 -3.95
C ARG A 55 4.54 -10.67 -3.92
N LYS A 56 5.16 -9.50 -3.76
CA LYS A 56 6.63 -9.36 -3.67
C LYS A 56 7.21 -10.16 -2.50
N LEU A 57 6.56 -10.13 -1.33
CA LEU A 57 7.02 -10.91 -0.18
C LEU A 57 6.91 -12.42 -0.43
N LYS A 58 5.87 -12.87 -1.13
CA LYS A 58 5.72 -14.29 -1.53
C LYS A 58 6.86 -14.69 -2.45
N GLU A 59 7.17 -13.89 -3.46
CA GLU A 59 8.29 -14.13 -4.40
C GLU A 59 9.63 -14.20 -3.66
N GLN A 60 9.91 -13.25 -2.76
CA GLN A 60 11.12 -13.23 -1.94
C GLN A 60 11.27 -14.49 -1.07
N ARG A 61 10.17 -14.96 -0.47
CA ARG A 61 10.18 -16.20 0.33
C ARG A 61 10.46 -17.44 -0.52
N VAL A 62 9.98 -17.46 -1.77
CA VAL A 62 10.24 -18.57 -2.69
C VAL A 62 11.71 -18.55 -3.13
N SER A 63 12.27 -17.37 -3.44
CA SER A 63 13.68 -17.26 -3.84
C SER A 63 14.64 -17.65 -2.72
N THR A 64 14.35 -17.30 -1.47
CA THR A 64 15.22 -17.65 -0.32
C THR A 64 15.18 -19.15 0.03
N LYS A 65 14.15 -19.88 -0.42
CA LYS A 65 14.06 -21.33 -0.21
C LYS A 65 14.75 -22.16 -1.30
N LYS A 66 15.21 -21.52 -2.37
CA LYS A 66 15.90 -22.14 -3.50
C LYS A 66 17.40 -22.06 -3.27
#